data_AF-A0A535R375-F1
#
_entry.id   AF-A0A535R375-F1
#
_cell.length_a   1.000
_cell.length_b   1.000
_cell.length_c   1.000
_cell.angle_alpha   90.00
_cell.angle_beta   90.00
_cell.angle_gamma   90.00
#
_symmetry.space_group_name_H-M   'P 1'
#
loop_
_entity.id
_entity.type
_entity.pdbx_description
1 polymer ?
#
loop_
_entity_poly.entity_id
_entity_poly.type
_entity_poly.pdbx_seq_one_letter_code
_entity_poly.pdbx_strand_id
1 'polypeptide(L)'
;MKPGFIAYNLEFPAQEEEEASPAAFNGTIDRSLSRGNGSGTVPATAKKAKSNPTVDLSFEGLNHYQQRYSRGGNQFSVEPPDQGMCVGNGYVVEAVNDVMNVFNYSGQTQLPDNTATNIVSGFPRNVNHAVDLNKFYGYAPAITRSTGVRGPFVTDPSCYYDGATQKFFMVVLTLETRPNGSFTHVNHLDLAVSQTSNPTGTWNIYRTDVTNDGTNAGGSNPCPCLGDYPHIGADANGFYVTTNSYPWCCDSFDGAQIYAFSKRQLASGASSVRVTHIDTFGTVNVPTGETPSTNQPGFTVWPAQSPGTTSYELGANGTEYFLSSNAADESTHPVAGTGGSYVSSQIVAWALTNTASLESETPSLALSNTVGRARYRGQLRHEPRAQQGRSCLVHR
;
A
#
# COMPACT_ATOMS: atom_id res chain seq x y z
N MET A 1 -44.37 -27.71 -33.63
CA MET A 1 -43.03 -27.98 -33.07
C MET A 1 -41.97 -27.83 -34.15
N LYS A 2 -41.17 -26.77 -34.09
CA LYS A 2 -39.75 -26.85 -33.71
C LYS A 2 -39.27 -25.43 -33.33
N PRO A 3 -38.52 -25.25 -32.22
CA PRO A 3 -38.16 -23.95 -31.67
C PRO A 3 -36.75 -23.49 -32.07
N GLY A 4 -36.49 -22.20 -31.85
CA GLY A 4 -35.28 -21.47 -32.24
C GLY A 4 -34.03 -21.82 -31.43
N PHE A 5 -32.89 -21.56 -32.05
CA PHE A 5 -31.55 -21.69 -31.49
C PHE A 5 -31.20 -20.48 -30.59
N ILE A 6 -30.71 -20.77 -29.39
CA ILE A 6 -30.09 -19.80 -28.47
C ILE A 6 -28.60 -19.74 -28.81
N ALA A 7 -28.09 -18.55 -29.12
CA ALA A 7 -26.65 -18.31 -29.24
C ALA A 7 -26.04 -18.15 -27.85
N TYR A 8 -25.06 -19.00 -27.52
CA TYR A 8 -24.17 -18.76 -26.40
C TYR A 8 -23.11 -17.75 -26.86
N ASN A 9 -23.14 -16.53 -26.33
CA ASN A 9 -21.99 -15.63 -26.40
C ASN A 9 -20.94 -16.17 -25.44
N LEU A 10 -19.83 -16.68 -25.96
CA LEU A 10 -18.61 -16.89 -25.18
C LEU A 10 -18.06 -15.53 -24.78
N GLU A 11 -17.88 -15.31 -23.49
CA GLU A 11 -17.41 -14.05 -22.90
C GLU A 11 -15.90 -13.81 -23.12
N PHE A 12 -15.19 -14.79 -23.71
CA PHE A 12 -13.80 -14.66 -24.14
C PHE A 12 -13.66 -15.26 -25.55
N PRO A 13 -13.47 -14.44 -26.60
CA PRO A 13 -12.90 -14.97 -27.83
C PRO A 13 -11.50 -15.50 -27.53
N ALA A 14 -11.13 -16.64 -28.12
CA ALA A 14 -9.79 -17.20 -28.00
C ALA A 14 -8.77 -16.13 -28.39
N GLN A 15 -7.86 -15.82 -27.46
CA GLN A 15 -6.74 -14.95 -27.74
C GLN A 15 -5.76 -15.77 -28.59
N GLU A 16 -5.75 -15.53 -29.90
CA GLU A 16 -4.68 -16.02 -30.76
C GLU A 16 -3.39 -15.27 -30.39
N GLU A 17 -2.32 -16.05 -30.19
CA GLU A 17 -0.93 -15.70 -29.87
C GLU A 17 -0.57 -15.54 -28.38
N GLU A 18 -0.15 -16.67 -27.77
CA GLU A 18 0.75 -16.67 -26.60
C GLU A 18 2.07 -15.97 -26.98
N GLU A 19 2.36 -14.80 -26.42
CA GLU A 19 3.75 -14.32 -26.39
C GLU A 19 4.56 -15.25 -25.47
N ALA A 20 5.51 -15.96 -26.07
CA ALA A 20 6.39 -16.88 -25.37
C ALA A 20 7.12 -16.18 -24.21
N SER A 21 7.09 -16.80 -23.03
CA SER A 21 7.87 -16.35 -21.87
C SER A 21 9.35 -16.16 -22.25
N PRO A 22 10.00 -15.04 -21.90
CA PRO A 22 11.41 -14.85 -22.23
C PRO A 22 12.28 -15.91 -21.53
N ALA A 23 13.22 -16.48 -22.27
CA ALA A 23 14.14 -17.47 -21.75
C ALA A 23 14.99 -16.91 -20.59
N ALA A 24 15.34 -17.78 -19.63
CA ALA A 24 16.23 -17.42 -18.53
C ALA A 24 17.56 -16.86 -19.05
N PHE A 25 18.07 -15.81 -18.41
CA PHE A 25 19.34 -15.19 -18.77
C PHE A 25 20.49 -16.20 -18.60
N ASN A 26 21.07 -16.64 -19.72
CA ASN A 26 22.12 -17.67 -19.77
C ASN A 26 23.53 -17.08 -20.01
N GLY A 27 23.72 -15.80 -19.69
CA GLY A 27 24.98 -15.07 -19.87
C GLY A 27 25.81 -14.95 -18.59
N THR A 28 27.10 -14.69 -18.73
CA THR A 28 27.99 -14.39 -17.59
C THR A 28 27.81 -12.93 -17.16
N ILE A 29 27.42 -12.70 -15.91
CA ILE A 29 27.31 -11.35 -15.33
C ILE A 29 28.72 -10.80 -15.09
N ASP A 30 29.11 -9.79 -15.86
CA ASP A 30 30.33 -9.02 -15.60
C ASP A 30 30.16 -8.18 -14.33
N ARG A 31 31.04 -8.42 -13.35
CA ARG A 31 31.09 -7.72 -12.04
C ARG A 31 32.27 -6.76 -11.95
N SER A 32 32.93 -6.44 -13.06
CA SER A 32 34.15 -5.62 -13.13
C SER A 32 34.00 -4.20 -12.53
N LEU A 33 32.78 -3.67 -12.44
CA LEU A 33 32.48 -2.37 -11.82
C LEU A 33 32.22 -2.42 -10.30
N SER A 34 32.42 -3.56 -9.64
CA SER A 34 32.22 -3.70 -8.18
C SER A 34 33.32 -3.04 -7.31
N ARG A 35 34.24 -2.28 -7.91
CA ARG A 35 35.29 -1.53 -7.21
C ARG A 35 35.32 -0.07 -7.62
N GLY A 36 34.42 0.72 -7.03
CA GLY A 36 34.53 2.19 -6.98
C GLY A 36 34.54 2.65 -5.52
N ASN A 37 35.55 3.43 -5.12
CA ASN A 37 35.60 4.08 -3.81
C ASN A 37 34.84 5.42 -3.90
N GLY A 38 33.68 5.49 -3.25
CA GLY A 38 33.04 6.75 -2.89
C GLY A 38 33.28 6.99 -1.41
N SER A 39 33.81 8.16 -1.05
CA SER A 39 34.00 8.58 0.33
C SER A 39 32.68 9.02 0.93
N GLY A 40 31.83 8.06 1.29
CA GLY A 40 30.79 8.24 2.30
C GLY A 40 31.28 7.62 3.61
N THR A 41 30.96 8.22 4.75
CA THR A 41 31.13 7.57 6.05
C THR A 41 30.34 6.25 6.04
N VAL A 42 31.07 5.14 5.95
CA VAL A 42 30.53 3.78 5.95
C VAL A 42 30.25 3.39 7.41
N PRO A 43 28.98 3.30 7.86
CA PRO A 43 28.70 2.45 9.02
C PRO A 43 29.19 1.06 8.64
N ALA A 44 29.91 0.39 9.54
CA ALA A 44 30.54 -0.91 9.28
C ALA A 44 29.60 -1.79 8.46
N THR A 45 30.01 -2.12 7.23
CA THR A 45 29.23 -2.98 6.35
C THR A 45 28.91 -4.23 7.13
N ALA A 46 27.63 -4.47 7.39
CA ALA A 46 27.18 -5.74 7.91
C ALA A 46 27.82 -6.82 7.02
N LYS A 47 28.62 -7.70 7.64
CA LYS A 47 29.16 -8.88 6.96
C LYS A 47 28.01 -9.48 6.15
N LYS A 48 28.26 -9.82 4.88
CA LYS A 48 27.31 -10.60 4.05
C LYS A 48 26.56 -11.57 4.97
N ALA A 49 25.24 -11.45 5.04
CA ALA A 49 24.46 -12.35 5.87
C ALA A 49 24.84 -13.77 5.46
N LYS A 50 25.41 -14.54 6.39
CA LYS A 50 25.80 -15.95 6.22
C LYS A 50 24.57 -16.87 6.12
N SER A 51 23.37 -16.30 6.11
CA SER A 51 22.13 -17.02 5.93
C SER A 51 22.07 -17.55 4.50
N ASN A 52 22.08 -18.87 4.37
CA ASN A 52 21.60 -19.56 3.19
C ASN A 52 20.17 -20.03 3.50
N PRO A 53 19.16 -19.14 3.50
CA PRO A 53 17.80 -19.53 3.85
C PRO A 53 17.33 -20.58 2.84
N THR A 54 16.89 -21.72 3.34
CA THR A 54 16.19 -22.73 2.55
C THR A 54 14.70 -22.57 2.81
N VAL A 55 13.87 -22.79 1.79
CA VAL A 55 12.43 -22.91 2.00
C VAL A 55 12.21 -24.12 2.90
N ASP A 56 11.68 -23.87 4.09
CA ASP A 56 11.31 -24.92 5.05
C ASP A 56 9.88 -25.40 4.76
N LEU A 57 8.96 -24.45 4.64
CA LEU A 57 7.56 -24.70 4.33
C LEU A 57 7.04 -23.66 3.32
N SER A 58 6.13 -24.11 2.46
CA SER A 58 5.28 -23.25 1.63
C SER A 58 3.84 -23.75 1.70
N PHE A 59 2.87 -22.85 1.63
CA PHE A 59 1.46 -23.18 1.51
C PHE A 59 0.77 -22.19 0.56
N GLU A 60 -0.36 -22.61 0.01
CA GLU A 60 -1.18 -21.76 -0.85
C GLU A 60 -1.92 -20.71 -0.01
N GLY A 61 -1.65 -19.44 -0.30
CA GLY A 61 -2.33 -18.30 0.30
C GLY A 61 -3.66 -17.97 -0.38
N LEU A 62 -4.01 -16.68 -0.32
CA LEU A 62 -5.20 -16.14 -0.99
C LEU A 62 -4.97 -15.96 -2.50
N ASN A 63 -6.05 -16.13 -3.27
CA ASN A 63 -6.07 -15.86 -4.70
C ASN A 63 -7.44 -15.29 -5.13
N HIS A 64 -7.58 -15.04 -6.43
CA HIS A 64 -8.78 -14.44 -7.02
C HIS A 64 -10.08 -15.20 -6.68
N TYR A 65 -10.03 -16.52 -6.53
CA TYR A 65 -11.21 -17.31 -6.18
C TYR A 65 -11.79 -16.88 -4.83
N GLN A 66 -10.92 -16.73 -3.81
CA GLN A 66 -11.38 -16.29 -2.49
C GLN A 66 -11.96 -14.88 -2.56
N GLN A 67 -11.34 -13.96 -3.30
CA GLN A 67 -11.91 -12.62 -3.52
C GLN A 67 -13.29 -12.69 -4.17
N ARG A 68 -13.37 -13.32 -5.35
CA ARG A 68 -14.58 -13.32 -6.18
C ARG A 68 -15.79 -13.91 -5.47
N TYR A 69 -15.59 -14.97 -4.68
CA TYR A 69 -16.69 -15.73 -4.09
C TYR A 69 -16.95 -15.40 -2.61
N SER A 70 -16.10 -14.60 -1.98
CA SER A 70 -16.38 -14.07 -0.63
C SER A 70 -17.65 -13.23 -0.61
N ARG A 71 -18.25 -13.14 0.58
CA ARG A 71 -19.52 -12.45 0.82
C ARG A 71 -20.67 -12.89 -0.09
N GLY A 72 -20.75 -14.19 -0.38
CA GLY A 72 -21.76 -14.73 -1.29
C GLY A 72 -21.62 -14.18 -2.72
N GLY A 73 -20.39 -13.89 -3.14
CA GLY A 73 -20.10 -13.37 -4.48
C GLY A 73 -20.43 -11.89 -4.69
N ASN A 74 -20.73 -11.14 -3.61
CA ASN A 74 -20.94 -9.69 -3.62
C ASN A 74 -19.60 -8.93 -3.55
N GLN A 75 -18.68 -9.37 -4.40
CA GLN A 75 -17.33 -8.85 -4.58
C GLN A 75 -17.06 -8.65 -6.08
N PHE A 76 -16.16 -7.74 -6.40
CA PHE A 76 -15.64 -7.54 -7.75
C PHE A 76 -14.49 -8.49 -8.04
N SER A 77 -14.12 -8.57 -9.32
CA SER A 77 -12.94 -9.29 -9.79
C SER A 77 -11.84 -8.26 -10.03
N VAL A 78 -10.75 -8.32 -9.26
CA VAL A 78 -9.62 -7.39 -9.34
C VAL A 78 -8.36 -8.21 -9.62
N GLU A 79 -7.65 -7.86 -10.69
CA GLU A 79 -6.32 -8.39 -11.05
C GLU A 79 -5.49 -7.27 -11.72
N PRO A 80 -4.15 -7.24 -11.61
CA PRO A 80 -3.31 -8.15 -10.83
C PRO A 80 -3.51 -7.99 -9.30
N PRO A 81 -3.05 -8.95 -8.48
CA PRO A 81 -3.23 -8.92 -7.03
C PRO A 81 -2.29 -7.92 -6.33
N ASP A 82 -2.85 -7.07 -5.48
CA ASP A 82 -2.11 -6.30 -4.46
C ASP A 82 -2.03 -7.11 -3.17
N GLN A 83 -0.82 -7.39 -2.68
CA GLN A 83 -0.61 -8.22 -1.49
C GLN A 83 -0.14 -7.39 -0.29
N GLY A 84 -0.89 -7.50 0.81
CA GLY A 84 -0.48 -7.09 2.15
C GLY A 84 -0.25 -8.32 3.02
N MET A 85 0.96 -8.51 3.53
CA MET A 85 1.27 -9.66 4.40
C MET A 85 2.12 -9.25 5.60
N CYS A 86 1.77 -9.76 6.78
CA CYS A 86 2.60 -9.62 7.96
C CYS A 86 2.59 -10.87 8.84
N VAL A 87 3.74 -11.13 9.47
CA VAL A 87 4.03 -12.38 10.17
C VAL A 87 4.52 -12.08 11.57
N GLY A 88 3.92 -12.74 12.56
CA GLY A 88 4.31 -12.56 13.96
C GLY A 88 3.43 -13.35 14.90
N ASN A 89 3.89 -13.54 16.15
CA ASN A 89 3.14 -14.18 17.22
C ASN A 89 2.47 -15.53 16.86
N GLY A 90 3.03 -16.31 15.93
CA GLY A 90 2.47 -17.60 15.48
C GLY A 90 1.45 -17.49 14.34
N TYR A 91 1.23 -16.31 13.79
CA TYR A 91 0.24 -16.02 12.75
C TYR A 91 0.88 -15.41 11.50
N VAL A 92 0.28 -15.73 10.35
CA VAL A 92 0.44 -15.02 9.08
C VAL A 92 -0.88 -14.34 8.78
N VAL A 93 -0.90 -13.02 8.79
CA VAL A 93 -2.05 -12.25 8.30
C VAL A 93 -1.75 -11.88 6.86
N GLU A 94 -2.62 -12.31 5.96
CA GLU A 94 -2.51 -12.04 4.53
C GLU A 94 -3.79 -11.38 4.04
N ALA A 95 -3.63 -10.33 3.25
CA ALA A 95 -4.66 -9.72 2.44
C ALA A 95 -4.20 -9.71 0.97
N VAL A 96 -5.11 -10.06 0.07
CA VAL A 96 -4.89 -10.01 -1.38
C VAL A 96 -6.08 -9.31 -2.00
N ASN A 97 -5.83 -8.16 -2.63
CA ASN A 97 -6.87 -7.22 -3.06
C ASN A 97 -7.84 -6.93 -1.92
N ASP A 98 -9.06 -7.48 -2.00
CA ASP A 98 -10.19 -7.12 -1.14
C ASP A 98 -10.61 -8.25 -0.21
N VAL A 99 -9.75 -9.24 0.02
CA VAL A 99 -9.97 -10.31 1.01
C VAL A 99 -8.76 -10.49 1.91
N MET A 100 -9.02 -10.92 3.13
CA MET A 100 -8.00 -11.29 4.10
C MET A 100 -8.23 -12.68 4.70
N ASN A 101 -7.17 -13.23 5.28
CA ASN A 101 -7.19 -14.43 6.09
C ASN A 101 -6.10 -14.36 7.17
N VAL A 102 -6.23 -15.23 8.17
CA VAL A 102 -5.23 -15.43 9.22
C VAL A 102 -4.87 -16.89 9.22
N PHE A 103 -3.59 -17.21 8.96
CA PHE A 103 -3.06 -18.56 9.00
C PHE A 103 -2.15 -18.76 10.20
N ASN A 104 -1.96 -20.01 10.62
CA ASN A 104 -0.79 -20.39 11.40
C ASN A 104 0.42 -20.61 10.48
N TYR A 105 1.61 -20.84 11.06
CA TYR A 105 2.82 -21.09 10.27
C TYR A 105 2.79 -22.38 9.45
N SER A 106 1.82 -23.28 9.67
CA SER A 106 1.60 -24.47 8.86
C SER A 106 0.63 -24.22 7.69
N GLY A 107 0.17 -22.98 7.48
CA GLY A 107 -0.77 -22.62 6.41
C GLY A 107 -2.23 -22.95 6.68
N GLN A 108 -2.58 -23.34 7.91
CA GLN A 108 -3.96 -23.60 8.27
C GLN A 108 -4.64 -22.30 8.69
N THR A 109 -5.77 -21.99 8.07
CA THR A 109 -6.60 -20.85 8.50
C THR A 109 -7.00 -20.99 9.97
N GLN A 110 -7.00 -19.86 10.65
CA GLN A 110 -7.39 -19.68 12.04
C GLN A 110 -8.73 -18.94 12.16
N LEU A 111 -9.40 -18.66 11.04
CA LEU A 111 -10.71 -18.02 11.00
C LEU A 111 -11.85 -19.06 10.98
N PRO A 112 -13.06 -18.72 11.47
CA PRO A 112 -14.21 -19.63 11.43
C PRO A 112 -14.62 -20.01 10.00
N ASP A 113 -15.12 -21.23 9.81
CA ASP A 113 -15.68 -21.64 8.52
C ASP A 113 -16.88 -20.77 8.15
N ASN A 114 -16.84 -20.23 6.95
CA ASN A 114 -17.87 -19.37 6.39
C ASN A 114 -18.46 -19.93 5.08
N THR A 115 -18.14 -21.17 4.71
CA THR A 115 -18.58 -21.85 3.49
C THR A 115 -20.11 -21.83 3.36
N ALA A 116 -20.83 -22.13 4.43
CA ALA A 116 -22.30 -22.15 4.45
C ALA A 116 -22.94 -20.78 4.22
N THR A 117 -22.21 -19.68 4.45
CA THR A 117 -22.70 -18.30 4.24
C THR A 117 -22.29 -17.73 2.88
N ASN A 118 -21.29 -18.32 2.22
CA ASN A 118 -20.83 -17.92 0.90
C ASN A 118 -21.59 -18.68 -0.20
N ILE A 119 -22.90 -18.41 -0.31
CA ILE A 119 -23.75 -19.03 -1.32
C ILE A 119 -23.70 -18.24 -2.62
N VAL A 120 -23.29 -18.88 -3.72
CA VAL A 120 -23.27 -18.29 -5.06
C VAL A 120 -24.04 -19.17 -6.02
N SER A 121 -25.07 -18.61 -6.64
CA SER A 121 -26.00 -19.33 -7.53
C SER A 121 -26.64 -20.57 -6.87
N GLY A 122 -26.94 -20.48 -5.57
CA GLY A 122 -27.53 -21.58 -4.79
C GLY A 122 -26.55 -22.62 -4.26
N PHE A 123 -25.25 -22.48 -4.52
CA PHE A 123 -24.22 -23.43 -4.09
C PHE A 123 -23.26 -22.80 -3.08
N PRO A 124 -22.94 -23.49 -1.96
CA PRO A 124 -21.87 -23.07 -1.07
C PRO A 124 -20.52 -23.00 -1.77
N ARG A 125 -19.72 -21.98 -1.43
CA ARG A 125 -18.35 -21.78 -1.90
C ARG A 125 -17.39 -21.83 -0.72
N ASN A 126 -16.45 -22.76 -0.77
CA ASN A 126 -15.35 -22.79 0.19
C ASN A 126 -14.31 -21.75 -0.23
N VAL A 127 -14.37 -20.57 0.40
CA VAL A 127 -13.41 -19.47 0.18
C VAL A 127 -12.22 -19.55 1.12
N ASN A 128 -11.90 -20.75 1.62
CA ASN A 128 -10.86 -20.97 2.61
C ASN A 128 -10.97 -20.03 3.82
N HIS A 129 -12.20 -19.81 4.31
CA HIS A 129 -12.48 -18.97 5.48
C HIS A 129 -12.15 -17.46 5.29
N ALA A 130 -11.77 -17.05 4.08
CA ALA A 130 -11.42 -15.67 3.78
C ALA A 130 -12.59 -14.71 4.06
N VAL A 131 -12.25 -13.53 4.55
CA VAL A 131 -13.19 -12.45 4.86
C VAL A 131 -12.93 -11.29 3.91
N ASP A 132 -13.99 -10.72 3.33
CA ASP A 132 -13.84 -9.52 2.51
C ASP A 132 -13.49 -8.29 3.35
N LEU A 133 -12.62 -7.43 2.81
CA LEU A 133 -12.14 -6.23 3.49
C LEU A 133 -13.27 -5.23 3.73
N ASN A 134 -14.26 -5.10 2.84
CA ASN A 134 -15.46 -4.30 3.12
C ASN A 134 -16.13 -4.75 4.43
N LYS A 135 -16.40 -6.05 4.61
CA LYS A 135 -16.99 -6.55 5.86
C LYS A 135 -16.06 -6.36 7.05
N PHE A 136 -14.76 -6.63 6.89
CA PHE A 136 -13.76 -6.46 7.94
C PHE A 136 -13.73 -5.02 8.47
N TYR A 137 -13.77 -4.02 7.58
CA TYR A 137 -13.81 -2.60 7.93
C TYR A 137 -15.22 -2.06 8.28
N GLY A 138 -16.26 -2.91 8.27
CA GLY A 138 -17.61 -2.54 8.68
C GLY A 138 -18.47 -1.87 7.60
N TYR A 139 -18.13 -2.07 6.33
CA TYR A 139 -18.85 -1.52 5.17
C TYR A 139 -19.91 -2.47 4.59
N ALA A 140 -20.81 -1.85 3.81
CA ALA A 140 -21.66 -2.56 2.85
C ALA A 140 -20.82 -3.37 1.84
N PRO A 141 -21.38 -4.38 1.17
CA PRO A 141 -20.65 -5.15 0.15
C PRO A 141 -20.16 -4.25 -0.96
N ALA A 142 -19.04 -4.61 -1.59
CA ALA A 142 -18.53 -3.89 -2.77
C ALA A 142 -19.62 -3.72 -3.83
N ILE A 143 -20.45 -4.76 -4.02
CA ILE A 143 -21.70 -4.68 -4.79
C ILE A 143 -22.78 -5.55 -4.18
N THR A 144 -23.99 -5.03 -4.07
CA THR A 144 -25.18 -5.85 -3.81
C THR A 144 -25.78 -6.28 -5.15
N ARG A 145 -25.48 -7.49 -5.61
CA ARG A 145 -25.82 -7.92 -6.99
C ARG A 145 -27.32 -7.96 -7.30
N SER A 146 -28.18 -8.11 -6.30
CA SER A 146 -29.63 -8.10 -6.47
C SER A 146 -30.20 -6.71 -6.76
N THR A 147 -29.54 -5.63 -6.32
CA THR A 147 -30.00 -4.25 -6.48
C THR A 147 -29.08 -3.40 -7.35
N GLY A 148 -27.86 -3.87 -7.61
CA GLY A 148 -26.81 -3.11 -8.30
C GLY A 148 -26.15 -2.03 -7.44
N VAL A 149 -26.55 -1.87 -6.17
CA VAL A 149 -25.99 -0.85 -5.26
C VAL A 149 -24.53 -1.18 -4.94
N ARG A 150 -23.63 -0.22 -5.15
CA ARG A 150 -22.20 -0.35 -4.83
C ARG A 150 -21.86 0.28 -3.49
N GLY A 151 -21.01 -0.39 -2.72
CA GLY A 151 -20.43 0.12 -1.48
C GLY A 151 -19.10 0.84 -1.72
N PRO A 152 -18.44 1.33 -0.65
CA PRO A 152 -17.11 1.91 -0.76
C PRO A 152 -16.12 0.97 -1.43
N PHE A 153 -15.21 1.54 -2.21
CA PHE A 153 -14.17 0.80 -2.91
C PHE A 153 -12.94 0.73 -2.00
N VAL A 154 -12.74 -0.43 -1.36
CA VAL A 154 -11.58 -0.72 -0.52
C VAL A 154 -10.50 -1.30 -1.43
N THR A 155 -9.24 -0.87 -1.26
CA THR A 155 -8.12 -1.30 -2.11
C THR A 155 -6.77 -1.18 -1.38
N ASP A 156 -5.73 -1.70 -2.01
CA ASP A 156 -4.31 -1.51 -1.65
C ASP A 156 -4.00 -1.92 -0.20
N PRO A 157 -4.25 -3.19 0.18
CA PRO A 157 -3.99 -3.63 1.53
C PRO A 157 -2.48 -3.67 1.83
N SER A 158 -2.12 -3.16 3.00
CA SER A 158 -0.79 -3.32 3.62
C SER A 158 -0.92 -3.89 5.03
N CYS A 159 0.04 -4.71 5.46
CA CYS A 159 0.02 -5.38 6.76
C CYS A 159 1.36 -5.22 7.48
N TYR A 160 1.32 -4.95 8.78
CA TYR A 160 2.51 -4.87 9.63
C TYR A 160 2.26 -5.54 10.97
N TYR A 161 3.22 -6.35 11.43
CA TYR A 161 3.24 -6.88 12.78
C TYR A 161 4.29 -6.13 13.60
N ASP A 162 3.86 -5.52 14.69
CA ASP A 162 4.75 -4.80 15.60
C ASP A 162 5.18 -5.71 16.75
N GLY A 163 6.46 -6.07 16.77
CA GLY A 163 7.01 -6.95 17.81
C GLY A 163 6.97 -6.37 19.22
N ALA A 164 7.00 -5.05 19.38
CA ALA A 164 7.01 -4.40 20.70
C ALA A 164 5.64 -4.46 21.38
N THR A 165 4.57 -4.20 20.62
CA THR A 165 3.20 -4.16 21.11
C THR A 165 2.45 -5.48 20.90
N GLN A 166 3.06 -6.39 20.13
CA GLN A 166 2.48 -7.64 19.63
C GLN A 166 1.17 -7.43 18.87
N LYS A 167 0.95 -6.24 18.29
CA LYS A 167 -0.24 -5.93 17.51
C LYS A 167 -0.01 -6.13 16.03
N PHE A 168 -1.09 -6.45 15.34
CA PHE A 168 -1.15 -6.44 13.89
C PHE A 168 -1.84 -5.16 13.45
N PHE A 169 -1.32 -4.58 12.38
CA PHE A 169 -1.80 -3.37 11.74
C PHE A 169 -2.14 -3.72 10.31
N MET A 170 -3.30 -3.30 9.84
CA MET A 170 -3.71 -3.44 8.46
C MET A 170 -4.22 -2.09 7.97
N VAL A 171 -3.74 -1.66 6.82
CA VAL A 171 -4.12 -0.40 6.19
C VAL A 171 -4.71 -0.70 4.84
N VAL A 172 -5.76 0.02 4.48
CA VAL A 172 -6.31 0.06 3.12
C VAL A 172 -6.58 1.50 2.73
N LEU A 173 -6.54 1.78 1.44
CA LEU A 173 -7.19 2.95 0.86
C LEU A 173 -8.67 2.64 0.66
N THR A 174 -9.55 3.59 1.00
CA THR A 174 -10.98 3.47 0.73
C THR A 174 -11.49 4.71 0.00
N LEU A 175 -12.14 4.48 -1.14
CA LEU A 175 -12.81 5.50 -1.93
C LEU A 175 -14.31 5.46 -1.67
N GLU A 176 -14.88 6.60 -1.33
CA GLU A 176 -16.32 6.70 -1.17
C GLU A 176 -17.03 6.70 -2.53
N THR A 177 -18.13 5.96 -2.59
CA THR A 177 -18.93 5.79 -3.80
C THR A 177 -20.38 6.21 -3.56
N ARG A 178 -21.04 6.65 -4.63
CA ARG A 178 -22.50 6.76 -4.69
C ARG A 178 -23.11 5.37 -4.95
N PRO A 179 -24.42 5.16 -4.69
CA PRO A 179 -25.06 3.87 -4.92
C PRO A 179 -24.89 3.30 -6.34
N ASN A 180 -24.71 4.17 -7.34
CA ASN A 180 -24.47 3.78 -8.74
C ASN A 180 -23.00 3.45 -9.07
N GLY A 181 -22.09 3.55 -8.10
CA GLY A 181 -20.67 3.29 -8.26
C GLY A 181 -19.78 4.50 -8.54
N SER A 182 -20.32 5.68 -8.83
CA SER A 182 -19.45 6.82 -9.10
C SER A 182 -18.79 7.32 -7.82
N PHE A 183 -17.49 7.65 -7.90
CA PHE A 183 -16.75 8.17 -6.75
C PHE A 183 -17.29 9.54 -6.32
N THR A 184 -17.33 9.79 -5.01
CA THR A 184 -17.64 11.12 -4.46
C THR A 184 -16.42 12.05 -4.48
N HIS A 185 -15.24 11.49 -4.76
CA HIS A 185 -13.90 12.08 -4.59
C HIS A 185 -13.44 12.21 -3.13
N VAL A 186 -14.27 11.79 -2.16
CA VAL A 186 -13.83 11.62 -0.77
C VAL A 186 -13.12 10.28 -0.65
N ASN A 187 -11.98 10.28 0.03
CA ASN A 187 -11.21 9.07 0.30
C ASN A 187 -10.47 9.18 1.62
N HIS A 188 -10.22 8.02 2.22
CA HIS A 188 -9.61 7.93 3.54
C HIS A 188 -8.76 6.66 3.65
N LEU A 189 -7.78 6.71 4.54
CA LEU A 189 -7.03 5.54 4.98
C LEU A 189 -7.78 4.89 6.14
N ASP A 190 -8.10 3.61 6.00
CA ASP A 190 -8.67 2.79 7.07
C ASP A 190 -7.56 1.95 7.70
N LEU A 191 -7.22 2.28 8.94
CA LEU A 191 -6.22 1.59 9.75
C LEU A 191 -6.92 0.71 10.79
N ALA A 192 -6.82 -0.61 10.62
CA ALA A 192 -7.21 -1.58 11.63
C ALA A 192 -6.01 -1.97 12.51
N VAL A 193 -6.21 -2.03 13.83
CA VAL A 193 -5.22 -2.52 14.81
C VAL A 193 -5.83 -3.63 15.66
N SER A 194 -5.19 -4.80 15.72
CA SER A 194 -5.69 -5.92 16.51
C SER A 194 -5.82 -5.54 17.99
N GLN A 195 -6.94 -5.85 18.64
CA GLN A 195 -7.13 -5.50 20.06
C GLN A 195 -6.20 -6.30 20.98
N THR A 196 -5.84 -7.52 20.59
CA THR A 196 -4.94 -8.41 21.34
C THR A 196 -3.77 -8.84 20.46
N SER A 197 -2.89 -9.67 20.99
CA SER A 197 -1.82 -10.32 20.22
C SER A 197 -2.32 -11.46 19.33
N ASN A 198 -3.60 -11.84 19.45
CA ASN A 198 -4.26 -12.75 18.54
C ASN A 198 -5.05 -11.95 17.48
N PRO A 199 -4.66 -12.00 16.18
CA PRO A 199 -5.32 -11.28 15.11
C PRO A 199 -6.65 -11.90 14.66
N THR A 200 -7.07 -13.07 15.17
CA THR A 200 -8.36 -13.68 14.84
C THR A 200 -9.54 -13.06 15.59
N GLY A 201 -9.25 -12.21 16.58
CA GLY A 201 -10.24 -11.49 17.38
C GLY A 201 -10.73 -10.20 16.71
N THR A 202 -11.15 -9.26 17.55
CA THR A 202 -11.62 -7.92 17.16
C THR A 202 -10.47 -6.94 16.93
N TRP A 203 -10.72 -5.95 16.08
CA TRP A 203 -9.78 -4.90 15.70
C TRP A 203 -10.40 -3.53 15.95
N ASN A 204 -9.57 -2.56 16.33
CA ASN A 204 -9.95 -1.15 16.39
C ASN A 204 -9.71 -0.53 15.01
N ILE A 205 -10.69 0.18 14.47
CA ILE A 205 -10.60 0.81 13.14
C ILE A 205 -10.54 2.32 13.31
N TYR A 206 -9.53 2.94 12.72
CA TYR A 206 -9.31 4.38 12.65
C TYR A 206 -9.36 4.83 11.21
N ARG A 207 -10.05 5.95 10.95
CA ARG A 207 -10.20 6.50 9.60
C ARG A 207 -9.53 7.86 9.53
N THR A 208 -8.64 8.03 8.56
CA THR A 208 -7.94 9.29 8.32
C THR A 208 -8.37 9.82 6.96
N ASP A 209 -9.07 10.94 6.94
CA ASP A 209 -9.42 11.62 5.69
C ASP A 209 -8.13 12.08 5.00
N VAL A 210 -7.92 11.62 3.77
CA VAL A 210 -6.75 11.96 2.94
C VAL A 210 -7.18 12.65 1.64
N THR A 211 -8.41 13.19 1.62
CA THR A 211 -8.96 13.92 0.49
C THR A 211 -8.23 15.23 0.23
N ASN A 212 -7.32 15.67 1.11
CA ASN A 212 -6.54 16.90 0.97
C ASN A 212 -5.06 16.64 1.26
N ASP A 213 -4.17 17.33 0.55
CA ASP A 213 -2.70 17.22 0.60
C ASP A 213 -2.06 18.07 1.72
N GLY A 214 -2.85 18.84 2.47
CA GLY A 214 -2.37 19.68 3.58
C GLY A 214 -1.93 21.08 3.17
N THR A 215 -1.86 21.40 1.87
CA THR A 215 -1.36 22.69 1.38
C THR A 215 -2.37 23.84 1.53
N ASN A 216 -3.67 23.51 1.66
CA ASN A 216 -4.72 24.51 1.85
C ASN A 216 -5.84 24.00 2.79
N ALA A 217 -5.73 24.28 4.08
CA ALA A 217 -6.76 23.92 5.08
C ALA A 217 -8.00 24.84 5.09
N GLY A 218 -8.11 25.79 4.15
CA GLY A 218 -9.18 26.78 4.07
C GLY A 218 -10.08 26.57 2.85
N GLY A 219 -11.20 25.88 3.01
CA GLY A 219 -12.22 25.63 1.98
C GLY A 219 -12.65 24.16 1.90
N SER A 220 -13.72 23.85 1.16
CA SER A 220 -14.15 22.47 0.89
C SER A 220 -13.14 21.78 -0.04
N ASN A 221 -12.10 21.12 0.50
CA ASN A 221 -11.09 20.32 -0.21
C ASN A 221 -10.53 21.00 -1.50
N PRO A 222 -9.60 21.95 -1.37
CA PRO A 222 -9.06 22.73 -2.50
C PRO A 222 -8.26 21.91 -3.51
N CYS A 223 -7.62 20.83 -3.07
CA CYS A 223 -7.40 19.66 -3.89
C CYS A 223 -8.29 18.57 -3.31
N PRO A 224 -9.43 18.15 -3.91
CA PRO A 224 -9.82 16.78 -3.67
C PRO A 224 -8.70 15.96 -4.33
N CYS A 225 -7.88 15.38 -3.47
CA CYS A 225 -6.72 14.56 -3.79
C CYS A 225 -7.04 13.11 -3.46
N LEU A 226 -6.49 12.19 -4.22
CA LEU A 226 -6.46 10.76 -3.97
C LEU A 226 -5.15 10.43 -3.26
N GLY A 227 -5.23 9.89 -2.04
CA GLY A 227 -4.07 9.37 -1.31
C GLY A 227 -3.76 7.94 -1.72
N ASP A 228 -3.17 7.77 -2.90
CA ASP A 228 -2.95 6.45 -3.52
C ASP A 228 -1.73 5.70 -2.99
N TYR A 229 -1.69 4.39 -3.23
CA TYR A 229 -0.53 3.53 -3.02
C TYR A 229 0.06 3.60 -1.59
N PRO A 230 -0.75 3.28 -0.55
CA PRO A 230 -0.35 3.41 0.83
C PRO A 230 0.83 2.49 1.20
N HIS A 231 1.88 3.05 1.81
CA HIS A 231 3.00 2.29 2.36
C HIS A 231 3.12 2.48 3.87
N ILE A 232 3.57 1.44 4.57
CA ILE A 232 3.58 1.43 6.03
C ILE A 232 4.92 1.01 6.62
N GLY A 233 5.26 1.65 7.73
CA GLY A 233 6.45 1.37 8.51
C GLY A 233 6.31 1.90 9.93
N ALA A 234 7.31 1.61 10.77
CA ALA A 234 7.20 1.91 12.20
C ALA A 234 8.55 1.89 12.90
N ASP A 235 8.73 2.83 13.84
CA ASP A 235 9.89 2.94 14.73
C ASP A 235 9.50 2.65 16.19
N ALA A 236 10.30 3.05 17.17
CA ALA A 236 9.94 2.81 18.58
C ALA A 236 8.67 3.56 19.04
N ASN A 237 8.29 4.65 18.38
CA ASN A 237 7.33 5.63 18.90
C ASN A 237 6.08 5.81 18.02
N GLY A 238 6.24 5.65 16.71
CA GLY A 238 5.23 5.98 15.71
C GLY A 238 4.92 4.82 14.76
N PHE A 239 3.73 4.86 14.20
CA PHE A 239 3.32 4.09 13.04
C PHE A 239 3.10 5.08 11.90
N TYR A 240 3.69 4.83 10.73
CA TYR A 240 3.73 5.78 9.63
C TYR A 240 3.01 5.16 8.44
N VAL A 241 2.07 5.91 7.90
CA VAL A 241 1.45 5.61 6.61
C VAL A 241 1.83 6.71 5.64
N THR A 242 2.28 6.36 4.45
CA THR A 242 2.55 7.33 3.38
C THR A 242 1.66 7.05 2.19
N THR A 243 1.31 8.09 1.43
CA THR A 243 0.52 7.97 0.19
C THR A 243 1.14 8.84 -0.89
N ASN A 244 0.86 8.54 -2.16
CA ASN A 244 1.11 9.45 -3.28
C ASN A 244 -0.16 10.29 -3.52
N SER A 245 -0.05 11.62 -3.47
CA SER A 245 -1.22 12.51 -3.60
C SER A 245 -1.47 12.93 -5.05
N TYR A 246 -2.65 12.60 -5.58
CA TYR A 246 -3.05 12.93 -6.95
C TYR A 246 -4.37 13.72 -6.99
N PRO A 247 -4.41 14.94 -7.55
CA PRO A 247 -5.67 15.65 -7.76
C PRO A 247 -6.66 14.89 -8.64
N TRP A 248 -7.94 14.80 -8.23
CA TRP A 248 -8.98 14.13 -9.04
C TRP A 248 -9.25 14.86 -10.38
N CYS A 249 -9.00 16.17 -10.44
CA CYS A 249 -9.38 17.01 -11.57
C CYS A 249 -8.39 16.99 -12.74
N CYS A 250 -7.11 16.64 -12.51
CA CYS A 250 -6.07 16.77 -13.52
C CYS A 250 -4.90 15.79 -13.31
N ASP A 251 -4.11 15.63 -14.37
CA ASP A 251 -2.94 14.78 -14.40
C ASP A 251 -1.75 15.54 -13.77
N SER A 252 -1.76 15.64 -12.45
CA SER A 252 -0.73 16.30 -11.64
C SER A 252 -0.44 15.48 -10.38
N PHE A 253 0.60 15.87 -9.65
CA PHE A 253 1.06 15.21 -8.45
C PHE A 253 1.41 16.23 -7.37
N ASP A 254 0.76 16.10 -6.22
CA ASP A 254 0.88 17.04 -5.09
C ASP A 254 1.88 16.53 -4.03
N GLY A 255 2.72 15.56 -4.41
CA GLY A 255 3.73 15.01 -3.53
C GLY A 255 3.25 13.83 -2.71
N ALA A 256 4.22 13.03 -2.26
CA ALA A 256 3.95 12.01 -1.27
C ALA A 256 3.58 12.67 0.07
N GLN A 257 2.61 12.12 0.77
CA GLN A 257 2.12 12.60 2.05
C GLN A 257 2.53 11.61 3.14
N ILE A 258 2.89 12.11 4.33
CA ILE A 258 3.26 11.27 5.48
C ILE A 258 2.27 11.52 6.62
N TYR A 259 1.66 10.44 7.11
CA TYR A 259 0.76 10.42 8.25
C TYR A 259 1.46 9.67 9.40
N ALA A 260 1.93 10.42 10.40
CA ALA A 260 2.63 9.90 11.57
C ALA A 260 1.69 9.77 12.76
N PHE A 261 1.36 8.54 13.14
CA PHE A 261 0.45 8.22 14.25
C PHE A 261 1.23 7.90 15.53
N SER A 262 0.70 8.27 16.70
CA SER A 262 1.21 7.72 17.98
C SER A 262 0.96 6.21 18.04
N LYS A 263 2.05 5.43 18.05
CA LYS A 263 1.97 3.96 18.15
C LYS A 263 1.37 3.53 19.48
N ARG A 264 1.69 4.24 20.58
CA ARG A 264 1.14 3.90 21.91
C ARG A 264 -0.38 4.04 21.93
N GLN A 265 -0.91 5.13 21.37
CA GLN A 265 -2.36 5.34 21.31
C GLN A 265 -3.04 4.24 20.49
N LEU A 266 -2.51 3.92 19.31
CA LEU A 266 -2.98 2.81 18.48
C LEU A 266 -2.99 1.48 19.23
N ALA A 267 -1.86 1.11 19.84
CA ALA A 267 -1.69 -0.16 20.56
C ALA A 267 -2.57 -0.27 21.81
N SER A 268 -2.87 0.86 22.46
CA SER A 268 -3.77 0.92 23.62
C SER A 268 -5.26 0.86 23.26
N GLY A 269 -5.60 0.99 21.97
CA GLY A 269 -7.01 1.09 21.55
C GLY A 269 -7.66 2.41 21.96
N ALA A 270 -6.92 3.52 21.92
CA ALA A 270 -7.44 4.83 22.29
C ALA A 270 -8.64 5.22 21.42
N SER A 271 -9.68 5.83 22.00
CA SER A 271 -10.85 6.28 21.25
C SER A 271 -10.56 7.40 20.23
N SER A 272 -9.41 8.07 20.39
CA SER A 272 -8.87 9.05 19.45
C SER A 272 -7.36 8.89 19.41
N VAL A 273 -6.81 8.93 18.20
CA VAL A 273 -5.39 8.79 17.92
C VAL A 273 -4.92 10.08 17.27
N ARG A 274 -3.82 10.63 17.78
CA ARG A 274 -3.18 11.79 17.16
C ARG A 274 -2.42 11.34 15.92
N VAL A 275 -2.58 12.13 14.86
CA VAL A 275 -1.85 12.00 13.61
C VAL A 275 -1.22 13.35 13.27
N THR A 276 0.05 13.33 12.90
CA THR A 276 0.74 14.47 12.29
C THR A 276 0.84 14.22 10.80
N HIS A 277 0.29 15.12 10.01
CA HIS A 277 0.39 15.10 8.56
C HIS A 277 1.54 16.00 8.10
N ILE A 278 2.37 15.49 7.19
CA ILE A 278 3.51 16.18 6.62
C ILE A 278 3.43 16.08 5.10
N ASP A 279 3.39 17.25 4.46
CA ASP A 279 3.51 17.40 3.02
C ASP A 279 4.98 17.42 2.58
N THR A 280 5.29 16.74 1.48
CA THR A 280 6.65 16.66 0.91
C THR A 280 6.81 17.46 -0.39
N PHE A 281 5.79 18.18 -0.85
CA PHE A 281 5.88 18.95 -2.08
C PHE A 281 7.02 19.98 -2.04
N GLY A 282 7.89 19.95 -3.06
CA GLY A 282 9.04 20.86 -3.16
C GLY A 282 10.11 20.71 -2.08
N THR A 283 10.10 19.63 -1.29
CA THR A 283 11.04 19.43 -0.17
C THR A 283 12.35 18.75 -0.57
N VAL A 284 12.43 18.13 -1.75
CA VAL A 284 13.66 17.51 -2.25
C VAL A 284 14.47 18.55 -3.01
N ASN A 285 15.69 18.84 -2.55
CA ASN A 285 16.58 19.83 -3.16
C ASN A 285 17.24 19.31 -4.46
N VAL A 286 16.41 18.94 -5.42
CA VAL A 286 16.72 18.59 -6.80
C VAL A 286 15.74 19.39 -7.66
N PRO A 287 16.18 20.03 -8.76
CA PRO A 287 15.25 20.72 -9.64
C PRO A 287 14.30 19.77 -10.38
N THR A 288 13.06 20.19 -10.58
CA THR A 288 12.15 19.61 -11.57
C THR A 288 12.58 19.99 -12.99
N GLY A 289 12.08 19.27 -14.00
CA GLY A 289 12.23 19.58 -15.42
C GLY A 289 11.25 20.63 -15.94
N GLU A 290 10.36 21.12 -15.08
CA GLU A 290 9.38 22.15 -15.40
C GLU A 290 10.01 23.51 -15.69
N THR A 291 9.26 24.40 -16.36
CA THR A 291 9.65 25.79 -16.59
C THR A 291 8.56 26.75 -16.07
N PRO A 292 8.81 27.55 -15.02
CA PRO A 292 10.06 27.61 -14.24
C PRO A 292 10.26 26.36 -13.38
N SER A 293 11.53 25.96 -13.19
CA SER A 293 11.86 24.81 -12.34
C SER A 293 11.59 25.13 -10.87
N THR A 294 11.07 24.14 -10.16
CA THR A 294 10.90 24.13 -8.70
C THR A 294 11.73 23.00 -8.10
N ASN A 295 11.67 22.82 -6.78
CA ASN A 295 12.20 21.62 -6.14
C ASN A 295 11.27 20.43 -6.39
N GLN A 296 11.84 19.22 -6.46
CA GLN A 296 11.07 17.99 -6.61
C GLN A 296 10.23 17.72 -5.34
N PRO A 297 9.02 17.18 -5.48
CA PRO A 297 8.29 16.57 -4.37
C PRO A 297 8.90 15.20 -3.99
N GLY A 298 8.52 14.66 -2.83
CA GLY A 298 8.78 13.25 -2.53
C GLY A 298 7.89 12.35 -3.38
N PHE A 299 8.41 11.18 -3.82
CA PHE A 299 7.66 10.22 -4.63
C PHE A 299 8.09 8.78 -4.35
N THR A 300 7.08 7.91 -4.28
CA THR A 300 6.81 7.04 -3.14
C THR A 300 7.80 7.16 -1.98
N VAL A 301 7.39 7.83 -0.91
CA VAL A 301 8.14 7.89 0.36
C VAL A 301 7.88 6.61 1.13
N TRP A 302 8.78 5.63 1.01
CA TRP A 302 8.59 4.29 1.56
C TRP A 302 9.20 4.19 2.97
N PRO A 303 8.39 4.07 4.04
CA PRO A 303 8.88 3.97 5.41
C PRO A 303 9.58 2.64 5.69
N ALA A 304 10.54 2.65 6.62
CA ALA A 304 11.28 1.47 7.00
C ALA A 304 10.42 0.53 7.88
N GLN A 305 10.58 -0.77 7.67
CA GLN A 305 10.06 -1.77 8.60
C GLN A 305 11.20 -2.33 9.42
N SER A 306 11.21 -2.02 10.71
CA SER A 306 12.23 -2.54 11.63
C SER A 306 11.98 -4.03 11.91
N PRO A 307 12.97 -4.93 11.70
CA PRO A 307 12.80 -6.38 11.85
C PRO A 307 12.65 -6.84 13.30
N GLY A 308 12.77 -5.93 14.27
CA GLY A 308 12.60 -6.22 15.69
C GLY A 308 12.86 -4.99 16.55
N THR A 309 12.55 -5.10 17.85
CA THR A 309 12.63 -3.98 18.80
C THR A 309 14.04 -3.47 19.06
N THR A 310 15.06 -4.26 18.70
CA THR A 310 16.48 -3.89 18.79
C THR A 310 16.99 -3.11 17.57
N SER A 311 16.15 -2.93 16.55
CA SER A 311 16.54 -2.30 15.28
C SER A 311 16.02 -0.87 15.14
N TYR A 312 15.24 -0.38 16.09
CA TYR A 312 14.79 1.02 16.09
C TYR A 312 15.98 1.98 16.26
N GLU A 313 16.00 3.05 15.48
CA GLU A 313 16.96 4.14 15.67
C GLU A 313 16.45 5.10 16.75
N LEU A 314 17.16 5.15 17.87
CA LEU A 314 16.75 5.93 19.05
C LEU A 314 17.41 7.31 19.11
N GLY A 315 18.39 7.58 18.25
CA GLY A 315 19.02 8.88 18.07
C GLY A 315 18.02 9.97 17.71
N ALA A 316 18.40 11.23 17.96
CA ALA A 316 17.57 12.41 17.74
C ALA A 316 16.17 12.33 18.39
N ASN A 317 16.07 11.69 19.56
CA ASN A 317 14.83 11.43 20.29
C ASN A 317 13.84 10.55 19.50
N GLY A 318 14.37 9.50 18.88
CA GLY A 318 13.65 8.60 17.98
C GLY A 318 13.68 9.09 16.53
N THR A 319 13.97 8.16 15.62
CA THR A 319 14.05 8.42 14.19
C THR A 319 13.39 7.30 13.39
N GLU A 320 12.54 7.69 12.43
CA GLU A 320 12.08 6.82 11.36
C GLU A 320 12.79 7.20 10.05
N TYR A 321 13.21 6.18 9.29
CA TYR A 321 13.83 6.36 7.99
C TYR A 321 12.87 5.98 6.86
N PHE A 322 13.03 6.65 5.72
CA PHE A 322 12.27 6.37 4.50
C PHE A 322 13.20 6.40 3.29
N LEU A 323 12.80 5.72 2.22
CA LEU A 323 13.47 5.80 0.93
C LEU A 323 12.48 6.21 -0.16
N SER A 324 12.97 6.99 -1.12
CA SER A 324 12.23 7.36 -2.32
C SER A 324 13.08 7.22 -3.57
N SER A 325 12.46 6.75 -4.64
CA SER A 325 12.97 6.97 -5.99
C SER A 325 12.63 8.41 -6.41
N ASN A 326 13.47 9.01 -7.25
CA ASN A 326 13.10 10.23 -7.98
C ASN A 326 13.18 10.03 -9.50
N ALA A 327 13.01 8.79 -9.95
CA ALA A 327 13.06 8.45 -11.37
C ALA A 327 11.75 8.76 -12.11
N ALA A 328 10.63 8.93 -11.41
CA ALA A 328 9.31 9.04 -12.03
C ALA A 328 8.95 10.48 -12.42
N ASP A 329 7.87 10.61 -13.18
CA ASP A 329 7.34 11.90 -13.62
C ASP A 329 6.79 12.68 -12.44
N GLU A 330 6.16 12.02 -11.48
CA GLU A 330 5.72 12.62 -10.24
C GLU A 330 6.84 13.36 -9.52
N SER A 331 8.08 12.87 -9.57
CA SER A 331 9.23 13.61 -9.03
C SER A 331 9.71 14.69 -9.99
N THR A 332 9.87 14.37 -11.27
CA THR A 332 10.63 15.20 -12.21
C THR A 332 9.78 16.25 -12.93
N HIS A 333 8.50 15.98 -13.14
CA HIS A 333 7.49 16.77 -13.86
C HIS A 333 6.13 16.66 -13.15
N PRO A 334 5.99 17.18 -11.91
CA PRO A 334 4.81 16.98 -11.06
C PRO A 334 3.55 17.71 -11.54
N VAL A 335 3.65 18.59 -12.53
CA VAL A 335 2.50 19.32 -13.09
C VAL A 335 2.16 18.78 -14.47
N ALA A 336 0.89 18.90 -14.86
CA ALA A 336 0.42 18.40 -16.14
C ALA A 336 1.24 18.99 -17.31
N GLY A 337 1.76 18.13 -18.18
CA GLY A 337 2.60 18.59 -19.28
C GLY A 337 3.46 17.50 -19.90
N THR A 338 4.78 17.72 -19.87
CA THR A 338 5.75 16.85 -20.53
C THR A 338 6.25 15.80 -19.56
N GLY A 339 6.14 14.52 -19.92
CA GLY A 339 6.73 13.43 -19.12
C GLY A 339 8.25 13.52 -19.06
N GLY A 340 8.81 13.02 -17.96
CA GLY A 340 10.23 12.92 -17.72
C GLY A 340 10.89 11.75 -18.45
N SER A 341 12.12 11.47 -18.04
CA SER A 341 12.96 10.44 -18.68
C SER A 341 12.81 9.06 -18.05
N TYR A 342 12.00 8.92 -17.00
CA TYR A 342 11.78 7.67 -16.22
C TYR A 342 13.06 7.01 -15.70
N VAL A 343 14.11 7.82 -15.50
CA VAL A 343 15.42 7.33 -15.07
C VAL A 343 16.00 8.25 -14.02
N SER A 344 16.57 7.64 -12.97
CA SER A 344 17.41 8.34 -12.03
C SER A 344 18.64 7.49 -11.67
N SER A 345 19.70 8.20 -11.30
CA SER A 345 20.88 7.61 -10.64
C SER A 345 20.96 8.03 -9.18
N GLN A 346 19.86 8.55 -8.65
CA GLN A 346 19.73 9.06 -7.29
C GLN A 346 18.70 8.23 -6.52
N ILE A 347 18.87 8.23 -5.20
CA ILE A 347 17.88 7.79 -4.24
C ILE A 347 17.76 8.87 -3.17
N VAL A 348 16.54 9.19 -2.77
CA VAL A 348 16.30 10.14 -1.69
C VAL A 348 16.13 9.34 -0.41
N ALA A 349 16.97 9.62 0.58
CA ALA A 349 16.86 9.07 1.93
C ALA A 349 16.28 10.14 2.85
N TRP A 350 15.22 9.79 3.56
CA TRP A 350 14.52 10.68 4.47
C TRP A 350 14.73 10.25 5.91
N ALA A 351 14.76 11.21 6.82
CA ALA A 351 14.76 10.97 8.26
C ALA A 351 13.69 11.86 8.91
N LEU A 352 12.74 11.23 9.59
CA LEU A 352 11.78 11.89 10.47
C LEU A 352 12.26 11.70 11.90
N THR A 353 12.71 12.79 12.51
CA THR A 353 13.34 12.78 13.84
C THR A 353 12.40 13.33 14.90
N ASN A 354 12.79 13.16 16.17
CA ASN A 354 12.02 13.52 17.34
C ASN A 354 10.67 12.78 17.41
N THR A 355 10.65 11.53 16.96
CA THR A 355 9.42 10.72 16.88
C THR A 355 8.83 10.40 18.24
N ALA A 356 9.63 10.39 19.32
CA ALA A 356 9.12 10.27 20.68
C ALA A 356 8.16 11.42 21.07
N SER A 357 8.21 12.55 20.36
CA SER A 357 7.26 13.65 20.57
C SER A 357 5.82 13.32 20.16
N LEU A 358 5.57 12.25 19.39
CA LEU A 358 4.22 11.75 19.06
C LEU A 358 3.39 11.41 20.31
N GLU A 359 4.06 11.13 21.43
CA GLU A 359 3.43 10.85 22.72
C GLU A 359 2.94 12.12 23.45
N SER A 360 3.36 13.30 23.02
CA SER A 360 2.93 14.59 23.57
C SER A 360 1.65 15.11 22.93
N GLU A 361 1.03 16.12 23.54
CA GLU A 361 -0.16 16.78 22.98
C GLU A 361 0.15 17.59 21.71
N THR A 362 1.39 18.07 21.57
CA THR A 362 1.87 18.86 20.44
C THR A 362 3.15 18.22 19.88
N PRO A 363 3.05 17.20 19.01
CA PRO A 363 4.21 16.59 18.39
C PRO A 363 5.08 17.62 17.67
N SER A 364 6.39 17.41 17.71
CA SER A 364 7.42 18.34 17.18
C SER A 364 8.39 17.59 16.27
N LEU A 365 7.82 16.87 15.30
CA LEU A 365 8.58 16.10 14.33
C LEU A 365 9.42 17.01 13.43
N ALA A 366 10.59 16.52 13.01
CA ALA A 366 11.41 17.20 12.03
C ALA A 366 11.78 16.25 10.89
N LEU A 367 11.26 16.54 9.69
CA LEU A 367 11.57 15.83 8.47
C LEU A 367 12.80 16.46 7.79
N SER A 368 13.71 15.61 7.33
CA SER A 368 14.87 15.99 6.52
C SER A 368 15.13 14.95 5.44
N ASN A 369 15.84 15.33 4.38
CA ASN A 369 16.26 14.40 3.34
C ASN A 369 17.69 14.64 2.87
N THR A 370 18.26 13.60 2.26
CA THR A 370 19.54 13.65 1.54
C THR A 370 19.42 12.87 0.25
N VAL A 371 20.01 13.40 -0.81
CA VAL A 371 20.02 12.75 -2.13
C VAL A 371 21.35 12.06 -2.36
N GLY A 372 21.33 10.74 -2.35
CA GLY A 372 22.50 9.89 -2.58
C GLY A 372 22.57 9.41 -4.04
N ARG A 373 23.77 9.04 -4.51
CA ARG A 373 23.92 8.35 -5.80
C ARG A 373 23.70 6.85 -5.63
N ALA A 374 22.77 6.29 -6.40
CA ALA A 374 22.62 4.85 -6.56
C ALA A 374 23.69 4.31 -7.52
N ARG A 375 24.39 3.23 -7.14
CA ARG A 375 25.40 2.58 -8.01
C ARG A 375 24.80 1.82 -9.19
N TYR A 376 23.47 1.69 -9.23
CA TYR A 376 22.71 1.08 -10.31
C TYR A 376 21.72 2.12 -10.84
N ARG A 377 21.70 2.31 -12.16
CA ARG A 377 20.69 3.14 -12.84
C ARG A 377 19.40 2.33 -12.90
N GLY A 378 18.41 2.69 -12.10
CA GLY A 378 17.06 2.16 -12.25
C GLY A 378 16.44 2.79 -13.48
N GLN A 379 16.02 1.97 -14.44
CA GLN A 379 15.04 2.38 -15.43
C GLN A 379 13.70 1.87 -14.91
N LEU A 380 12.80 2.79 -14.58
CA LEU A 380 11.39 2.39 -14.47
C LEU A 380 10.99 2.01 -15.90
N ARG A 381 10.88 0.71 -16.18
CA ARG A 381 10.14 0.28 -17.37
C ARG A 381 8.73 0.80 -17.15
N HIS A 382 8.13 1.39 -18.20
CA HIS A 382 6.74 1.86 -18.20
C HIS A 382 5.93 1.05 -17.19
N GLU A 383 5.51 1.69 -16.11
CA GLU A 383 4.44 1.10 -15.33
C GLU A 383 3.30 0.84 -16.33
N PRO A 384 2.64 -0.33 -16.27
CA PRO A 384 1.34 -0.43 -16.90
C PRO A 384 0.57 0.80 -16.42
N ARG A 385 -0.17 1.47 -17.31
CA ARG A 385 -1.10 2.56 -16.96
C ARG A 385 -2.25 2.08 -16.04
N ALA A 386 -1.98 1.15 -15.13
CA ALA A 386 -2.92 0.49 -14.25
C ALA A 386 -3.23 1.31 -12.99
N GLN A 387 -2.40 2.29 -12.64
CA GLN A 387 -2.63 3.16 -11.47
C GLN A 387 -2.66 4.66 -11.82
N GLN A 388 -2.65 5.05 -13.10
CA GLN A 388 -3.04 6.40 -13.49
C GLN A 388 -4.56 6.54 -13.38
N GLY A 389 -5.01 7.37 -12.44
CA GLY A 389 -6.37 7.54 -11.90
C GLY A 389 -7.51 7.89 -12.87
N ARG A 390 -7.42 7.56 -14.16
CA ARG A 390 -8.53 7.69 -15.12
C ARG A 390 -8.80 6.48 -16.01
N SER A 391 -7.86 5.53 -16.19
CA SER A 391 -8.10 4.43 -17.14
C SER A 391 -8.43 3.06 -16.52
N CYS A 392 -8.03 2.78 -15.27
CA CYS A 392 -8.41 1.51 -14.61
C CYS A 392 -9.63 1.61 -13.69
N LEU A 393 -10.06 2.83 -13.33
CA LEU A 393 -11.23 3.06 -12.46
C LEU A 393 -12.55 3.19 -13.23
N VAL A 394 -12.52 3.39 -14.55
CA VAL A 394 -13.73 3.56 -15.39
C VAL A 394 -14.29 2.22 -15.91
N HIS A 395 -13.54 1.12 -15.76
CA HIS A 395 -13.94 -0.21 -16.22
C HIS A 395 -13.83 -1.34 -15.16
N ARG A 396 -13.94 -1.04 -13.86
CA ARG A 396 -14.10 -2.04 -12.79
C ARG A 396 -15.48 -2.01 -12.12
#